data_AF-A0A6I5ZVI1-F1
#
_entry.id   AF-A0A6I5ZVI1-F1
#
_cell.length_a   1.000
_cell.length_b   1.000
_cell.length_c   1.000
_cell.angle_alpha   90.00
_cell.angle_beta   90.00
_cell.angle_gamma   90.00
#
_symmetry.space_group_name_H-M   'P 1'
#
loop_
_entity.id
_entity.type
_entity.pdbx_description
1 polymer ?
#
loop_
_entity_poly.entity_id
_entity_poly.type
_entity_poly.pdbx_seq_one_letter_code
_entity_poly.pdbx_strand_id
1 'polypeptide(L)'
;MIVASMLVLIPLVLAFPYVKGLWVAILLALSGFAVVSTFAPAIVLAQSLMPRHIGVASGLMMGFAIGTGGLGLLLLGGIADARGVPFVIHLLAFIPALAAALALPLPDLRRQPAKAH
;
A
#
# COMPACT_ATOMS: atom_id res chain seq x y z
N MET A 1 2.09 12.59 -7.85
CA MET A 1 0.87 12.05 -7.18
C MET A 1 1.21 11.10 -6.03
N ILE A 2 2.14 10.14 -6.19
CA ILE A 2 2.48 9.14 -5.15
C ILE A 2 3.00 9.81 -3.85
N VAL A 3 3.91 10.77 -3.96
CA VAL A 3 4.45 11.50 -2.80
C VAL A 3 3.37 12.32 -2.09
N ALA A 4 2.46 12.95 -2.83
CA ALA A 4 1.34 13.70 -2.27
C ALA A 4 0.35 12.80 -1.52
N SER A 5 0.02 11.62 -2.07
CA SER A 5 -0.84 10.64 -1.39
C SER A 5 -0.17 10.06 -0.13
N MET A 6 1.14 9.86 -0.12
CA MET A 6 1.87 9.37 1.07
C MET A 6 1.97 10.44 2.16
N LEU A 7 2.15 11.71 1.79
CA LEU A 7 2.16 12.84 2.74
C LEU A 7 0.79 13.05 3.42
N VAL A 8 -0.29 12.79 2.70
CA VAL A 8 -1.67 12.82 3.24
C VAL A 8 -1.95 11.62 4.15
N LEU A 9 -1.30 10.47 3.93
CA LEU A 9 -1.51 9.26 4.72
C LEU A 9 -0.98 9.38 6.16
N ILE A 10 0.12 10.13 6.35
CA ILE A 10 0.77 10.32 7.67
C ILE A 10 -0.17 10.96 8.70
N PRO A 11 -0.81 12.13 8.46
CA PRO A 11 -1.78 12.69 9.40
C PRO A 11 -3.05 11.82 9.51
N LEU A 12 -3.39 11.04 8.49
CA LEU A 12 -4.59 10.20 8.46
C LEU A 12 -4.48 8.99 9.41
N VAL A 13 -3.34 8.31 9.39
CA VAL A 13 -3.06 7.18 10.28
C VAL A 13 -2.80 7.68 11.72
N LEU A 14 -2.20 8.87 11.87
CA LEU A 14 -2.04 9.49 13.19
C LEU A 14 -3.37 9.99 13.77
N ALA A 15 -4.35 10.33 12.94
CA ALA A 15 -5.69 10.72 13.37
C ALA A 15 -6.53 9.52 13.81
N PHE A 16 -6.31 8.32 13.27
CA PHE A 16 -7.05 7.09 13.60
C PHE A 16 -7.23 6.80 15.11
N PRO A 17 -6.24 7.00 16.00
CA PRO A 17 -6.44 6.85 17.44
C PRO A 17 -7.30 7.95 18.10
N TYR A 18 -7.50 9.09 17.44
CA TYR A 18 -8.27 10.24 17.97
C TYR A 18 -9.72 10.29 17.47
N VAL A 19 -10.06 9.58 16.40
CA VAL A 19 -11.42 9.55 15.84
C VAL A 19 -12.14 8.28 16.28
N LYS A 20 -13.41 8.42 16.71
CA LYS A 20 -14.28 7.31 17.14
C LYS A 20 -15.57 7.32 16.33
N GLY A 21 -16.15 6.15 16.09
CA GLY A 21 -17.43 6.01 15.38
C GLY A 21 -17.30 6.08 13.86
N LEU A 22 -18.25 6.76 13.19
CA LEU A 22 -18.41 6.76 11.72
C LEU A 22 -17.17 7.22 10.94
N TRP A 23 -16.37 8.12 11.51
CA TRP A 23 -15.18 8.66 10.86
C TRP A 23 -14.07 7.62 10.66
N VAL A 24 -13.96 6.63 11.55
CA VAL A 24 -12.99 5.52 11.39
C VAL A 24 -13.34 4.69 10.15
N ALA A 25 -14.62 4.45 9.90
CA ALA A 25 -15.08 3.70 8.73
C ALA A 25 -14.79 4.46 7.42
N ILE A 26 -14.99 5.79 7.42
CA ILE A 26 -14.67 6.65 6.27
C ILE A 26 -13.17 6.63 5.98
N LEU A 27 -12.33 6.81 7.01
CA LEU A 27 -10.88 6.78 6.86
C LEU A 27 -10.40 5.41 6.34
N LEU A 28 -10.96 4.32 6.88
CA LEU A 28 -10.68 2.97 6.43
C LEU A 28 -11.03 2.78 4.95
N ALA A 29 -12.21 3.24 4.52
CA ALA A 29 -12.66 3.17 3.14
C ALA A 29 -11.74 3.96 2.19
N LEU A 30 -11.33 5.17 2.57
CA LEU A 30 -10.38 5.98 1.81
C LEU A 30 -9.01 5.31 1.68
N SER A 31 -8.49 4.75 2.78
CA SER A 31 -7.23 4.00 2.74
C SER A 31 -7.32 2.73 1.89
N GLY A 32 -8.42 1.99 1.97
CA GLY A 32 -8.68 0.83 1.11
C GLY A 32 -8.74 1.22 -0.37
N PHE A 33 -9.43 2.32 -0.68
CA PHE A 33 -9.48 2.85 -2.05
C PHE A 33 -8.09 3.23 -2.58
N ALA A 34 -7.27 3.90 -1.77
CA ALA A 34 -5.90 4.27 -2.14
C ALA A 34 -5.02 3.04 -2.42
N VAL A 35 -5.09 2.02 -1.56
CA VAL A 35 -4.34 0.77 -1.74
C VAL A 35 -4.77 0.05 -3.03
N VAL A 36 -6.07 -0.13 -3.24
CA VAL A 36 -6.61 -0.80 -4.44
C VAL A 36 -6.26 -0.02 -5.70
N SER A 37 -6.26 1.32 -5.67
CA SER A 37 -5.89 2.16 -6.82
C SER A 37 -4.43 1.98 -7.26
N THR A 38 -3.55 1.62 -6.32
CA THR A 38 -2.11 1.41 -6.58
C THR A 38 -1.83 -0.01 -7.07
N PHE A 39 -2.71 -0.96 -6.71
CA PHE A 39 -2.55 -2.37 -7.03
C PHE A 39 -2.62 -2.67 -8.54
N ALA A 40 -3.62 -2.10 -9.23
CA ALA A 40 -3.79 -2.34 -10.67
C ALA A 40 -2.60 -1.83 -11.53
N PRO A 41 -2.09 -0.59 -11.36
CA PRO A 41 -0.90 -0.13 -12.06
C PRO A 41 0.36 -0.96 -11.77
N ALA A 42 0.52 -1.45 -10.53
CA ALA A 42 1.66 -2.29 -10.16
C ALA A 42 1.67 -3.59 -10.98
N ILE A 43 0.53 -4.27 -11.09
CA ILE A 43 0.40 -5.49 -11.90
C ILE A 43 0.71 -5.20 -13.36
N VAL A 44 0.16 -4.11 -13.92
CA VAL A 44 0.41 -3.71 -15.31
C VAL A 44 1.90 -3.43 -15.55
N LEU A 45 2.60 -2.85 -14.58
CA LEU A 45 4.05 -2.63 -14.66
C LEU A 45 4.83 -3.95 -14.64
N ALA A 46 4.46 -4.92 -13.82
CA ALA A 46 5.11 -6.24 -13.85
C ALA A 46 4.86 -6.98 -15.18
N GLN A 47 3.65 -6.87 -15.72
CA GLN A 47 3.30 -7.42 -17.02
C GLN A 47 4.11 -6.77 -18.15
N SER A 48 4.33 -5.45 -18.10
CA SER A 48 5.12 -4.74 -19.12
C SER A 48 6.61 -5.05 -19.05
N LEU A 49 7.14 -5.41 -17.87
CA LEU A 49 8.52 -5.89 -17.71
C LEU A 49 8.73 -7.33 -18.23
N MET A 50 7.66 -8.14 -18.28
CA MET A 50 7.70 -9.53 -18.78
C MET A 50 6.64 -9.79 -19.86
N PRO A 51 6.70 -9.12 -21.03
CA PRO A 51 5.63 -9.14 -22.02
C PRO A 51 5.39 -10.50 -22.66
N ARG A 52 6.39 -11.40 -22.67
CA ARG A 52 6.23 -12.80 -23.14
C ARG A 52 5.64 -13.75 -22.09
N HIS A 53 5.53 -13.31 -20.83
CA HIS A 53 5.12 -14.14 -19.69
C HIS A 53 4.11 -13.43 -18.78
N ILE A 54 3.12 -12.74 -19.38
CA ILE A 54 2.10 -11.97 -18.65
C ILE A 54 1.35 -12.78 -17.57
N GLY A 55 1.12 -14.08 -17.81
CA GLY A 55 0.49 -14.97 -16.83
C GLY A 55 1.35 -15.23 -15.59
N VAL A 56 2.66 -15.43 -15.78
CA VAL A 56 3.62 -15.64 -14.69
C VAL A 56 3.81 -14.34 -13.89
N ALA A 57 3.94 -13.20 -14.57
CA ALA A 57 4.08 -11.90 -13.93
C ALA A 57 2.87 -11.56 -13.03
N SER A 58 1.66 -11.78 -13.54
CA SER A 58 0.42 -11.55 -12.77
C SER A 58 0.27 -12.54 -11.61
N GLY A 59 0.54 -13.82 -11.87
CA GLY A 59 0.45 -14.87 -10.86
C GLY A 59 1.44 -14.67 -9.71
N LEU A 60 2.68 -14.28 -10.01
CA LEU A 60 3.71 -13.99 -9.00
C LEU A 60 3.36 -12.75 -8.18
N MET A 61 2.92 -11.66 -8.83
CA MET A 61 2.44 -10.46 -8.15
C MET A 61 1.28 -10.76 -7.21
N MET A 62 0.23 -11.41 -7.71
CA MET A 62 -0.97 -11.70 -6.94
C MET A 62 -0.67 -12.69 -5.81
N GLY A 63 0.11 -13.73 -6.08
CA GLY A 63 0.52 -14.72 -5.10
C GLY A 63 1.37 -14.11 -3.99
N PHE A 64 2.33 -13.25 -4.32
CA PHE A 64 3.14 -12.57 -3.33
C PHE A 64 2.34 -11.54 -2.52
N ALA A 65 1.47 -10.76 -3.16
CA ALA A 65 0.64 -9.77 -2.48
C ALA A 65 -0.33 -10.42 -1.49
N ILE A 66 -1.04 -11.47 -1.90
CA ILE A 66 -1.97 -12.19 -1.03
C ILE A 66 -1.19 -12.96 0.06
N GLY A 67 -0.10 -13.63 -0.30
CA GLY A 67 0.71 -14.41 0.64
C GLY A 67 1.32 -13.54 1.75
N THR A 68 1.94 -12.43 1.38
CA THR A 68 2.49 -11.48 2.36
C THR A 68 1.41 -10.74 3.14
N GLY A 69 0.26 -10.43 2.51
CA GLY A 69 -0.89 -9.85 3.19
C GLY A 69 -1.47 -10.77 4.27
N GLY A 70 -1.64 -12.06 3.97
CA GLY A 70 -2.13 -13.07 4.92
C GLY A 70 -1.15 -13.32 6.07
N LEU A 71 0.15 -13.46 5.77
CA LEU A 71 1.19 -13.57 6.80
C LEU A 71 1.25 -12.32 7.69
N GLY A 72 1.20 -11.14 7.08
CA GLY A 72 1.18 -9.86 7.79
C GLY A 72 -0.02 -9.74 8.72
N LEU A 73 -1.21 -10.16 8.26
CA LEU A 73 -2.42 -10.18 9.09
C LEU A 73 -2.26 -11.09 10.30
N LEU A 74 -1.71 -12.29 10.13
CA LEU A 74 -1.50 -13.22 11.24
C LEU A 74 -0.51 -12.67 12.28
N LEU A 75 0.62 -12.12 11.81
CA LEU A 75 1.64 -11.55 12.68
C LEU A 75 1.14 -10.31 13.42
N LEU A 76 0.53 -9.36 12.70
CA LEU A 76 0.01 -8.12 13.27
C LEU A 76 -1.21 -8.38 14.16
N GLY A 77 -2.06 -9.35 13.81
CA GLY A 77 -3.17 -9.81 14.64
C GLY A 77 -2.69 -10.37 15.98
N GLY A 78 -1.69 -11.25 15.96
CA GLY A 78 -1.08 -11.76 17.20
C GLY A 78 -0.43 -10.68 18.07
N ILE A 79 0.18 -9.66 17.45
CA ILE A 79 0.68 -8.49 18.18
C ILE A 79 -0.47 -7.64 18.73
N ALA A 80 -1.58 -7.50 18.00
CA ALA A 80 -2.75 -6.77 18.45
C ALA A 80 -3.37 -7.43 19.69
N ASP A 81 -3.44 -8.76 19.72
CA ASP A 81 -3.98 -9.50 20.86
C ASP A 81 -3.09 -9.37 22.11
N ALA A 82 -1.77 -9.25 21.93
CA ALA A 82 -0.81 -9.15 23.03
C ALA A 82 -0.55 -7.71 23.54
N ARG A 83 -0.52 -6.72 22.64
CA ARG A 83 -0.13 -5.32 22.93
C ARG A 83 -1.25 -4.31 22.69
N GLY A 84 -2.40 -4.77 22.21
CA GLY A 84 -3.56 -3.95 21.87
C GLY A 84 -3.51 -3.35 20.46
N VAL A 85 -4.70 -3.14 19.90
CA VAL A 85 -4.93 -2.49 18.60
C VAL A 85 -4.22 -1.13 18.44
N PRO A 86 -4.16 -0.23 19.46
CA PRO A 86 -3.50 1.07 19.31
C PRO A 86 -2.00 0.98 19.01
N PHE A 87 -1.32 -0.06 19.51
CA PHE A 87 0.09 -0.31 19.24
C PHE A 87 0.31 -0.73 17.79
N VAL A 88 -0.56 -1.59 17.27
CA VAL A 88 -0.51 -2.06 15.87
C VAL A 88 -0.82 -0.92 14.89
N ILE A 89 -1.74 -0.01 15.24
CA ILE A 89 -2.00 1.19 14.42
C ILE A 89 -0.75 2.08 14.32
N HIS A 90 -0.02 2.31 15.42
CA HIS A 90 1.25 3.04 15.37
C HIS A 90 2.30 2.31 14.53
N LEU A 91 2.38 0.99 14.64
CA LEU A 91 3.31 0.19 13.84
C LEU A 91 2.96 0.24 12.34
N LEU A 92 1.67 0.16 12.01
CA LEU A 92 1.15 0.32 10.65
C LEU A 92 1.41 1.72 10.09
N ALA A 93 1.52 2.76 10.91
CA ALA A 93 1.89 4.11 10.46
C ALA A 93 3.32 4.20 9.93
N PHE A 94 4.23 3.36 10.44
CA PHE A 94 5.62 3.32 10.01
C PHE A 94 5.81 2.67 8.64
N ILE A 95 4.96 1.71 8.25
CA ILE A 95 5.11 0.97 7.00
C ILE A 95 4.96 1.88 5.76
N PRO A 96 3.91 2.72 5.66
CA PRO A 96 3.79 3.72 4.59
C PRO A 96 4.90 4.78 4.62
N ALA A 97 5.37 5.17 5.81
CA ALA A 97 6.46 6.13 5.93
C ALA A 97 7.78 5.56 5.37
N LEU A 98 8.07 4.29 5.65
CA LEU A 98 9.20 3.58 5.06
C LEU A 98 9.01 3.39 3.55
N ALA A 99 7.82 3.02 3.10
CA ALA A 99 7.50 2.91 1.68
C ALA A 99 7.68 4.25 0.94
N ALA A 100 7.28 5.37 1.57
CA ALA A 100 7.52 6.71 1.05
C ALA A 100 9.01 7.01 0.96
N ALA A 101 9.78 6.71 2.01
CA ALA A 101 11.22 6.91 2.05
C ALA A 101 11.96 6.12 0.95
N LEU A 102 11.53 4.88 0.69
CA LEU A 102 12.06 4.03 -0.36
C LEU A 102 11.58 4.45 -1.75
N ALA A 103 10.41 5.10 -1.86
CA ALA A 103 9.87 5.62 -3.12
C ALA A 103 10.41 7.01 -3.52
N LEU A 104 10.96 7.79 -2.58
CA LEU A 104 11.61 9.09 -2.85
C LEU A 104 12.72 9.03 -3.92
N PRO A 105 13.61 8.02 -3.95
CA PRO A 105 14.62 7.90 -5.01
C PRO A 105 14.07 7.29 -6.31
N LEU A 106 12.84 6.78 -6.34
CA LEU A 106 12.28 6.23 -7.58
C LEU A 106 11.91 7.38 -8.52
N PRO A 107 12.51 7.45 -9.73
CA PRO A 107 12.15 8.44 -10.71
C PRO A 107 10.68 8.27 -11.08
N ASP A 108 9.98 9.40 -11.27
CA ASP A 108 8.59 9.46 -11.69
C ASP A 108 8.43 8.78 -13.06
N LEU A 109 8.20 7.47 -13.07
CA LEU A 109 8.06 6.66 -14.29
C LEU A 109 6.86 7.09 -15.16
N ARG A 110 6.06 8.07 -14.70
CA ARG A 110 4.98 8.70 -15.48
C ARG A 110 5.44 9.84 -16.39
N ARG A 111 6.72 10.24 -16.35
CA ARG A 111 7.33 11.15 -17.32
C ARG A 111 8.05 10.45 -18.48
N GLN A 112 7.56 9.29 -18.91
CA GLN A 112 7.75 8.92 -20.31
C GLN A 112 6.41 9.13 -21.03
N PRO A 113 6.23 10.25 -21.76
CA PRO A 113 5.22 10.26 -22.80
C PRO A 113 5.51 9.05 -23.69
N ALA A 114 4.48 8.30 -24.03
CA ALA A 114 4.55 7.23 -25.02
C ALA A 114 5.30 7.75 -26.25
N LYS A 115 6.58 7.39 -26.39
CA LYS A 115 7.27 7.51 -27.66
C LYS A 115 6.72 6.37 -28.50
N ALA A 116 5.80 6.74 -29.38
CA ALA A 116 5.56 6.00 -30.60
C ALA A 116 6.91 5.79 -31.30
N HIS A 117 7.31 4.53 -31.45
CA HIS A 117 8.04 4.04 -32.61
C HIS A 117 7.93 2.52 -32.70
#